data_AF-A0A949YXC6-F1
#
_entry.id   AF-A0A949YXC6-F1
#
_cell.length_a   1.000
_cell.length_b   1.000
_cell.length_c   1.000
_cell.angle_alpha   90.00
_cell.angle_beta   90.00
_cell.angle_gamma   90.00
#
_symmetry.space_group_name_H-M   'P 1'
#
loop_
_entity.id
_entity.type
_entity.pdbx_description
1 polymer ?
#
loop_
_entity_poly.entity_id
_entity_poly.type
_entity_poly.pdbx_seq_one_letter_code
_entity_poly.pdbx_strand_id
1 'polypeptide(L)' 'MTLPEIVLILVIAGLLMWLINTYIPMAAAIKSLLNVVVFVVLLIWVLQSLGIIGGVAGIRIPPLK' A
#
# COMPACT_ATOMS: atom_id res chain seq x y z
N MET A 1 3.84 -2.04 14.77
CA MET A 1 3.44 -0.72 14.24
C MET A 1 2.31 -0.19 15.10
N THR A 2 2.45 1.03 15.57
CA THR A 2 1.46 1.71 16.40
C THR A 2 0.40 2.39 15.51
N LEU A 3 -0.80 2.63 16.05
CA LEU A 3 -1.90 3.27 15.31
C LEU A 3 -1.51 4.58 14.59
N PRO A 4 -0.67 5.48 15.17
CA PRO A 4 -0.22 6.70 14.50
C PRO A 4 0.65 6.47 13.26
N GLU A 5 1.49 5.42 13.26
CA GLU A 5 2.35 5.11 12.11
C GLU A 5 1.54 4.71 10.87
N ILE A 6 0.45 3.95 11.07
CA ILE A 6 -0.44 3.55 9.98
C ILE A 6 -1.09 4.78 9.34
N VAL A 7 -1.58 5.72 10.17
CA VAL A 7 -2.17 6.98 9.70
C VAL A 7 -1.15 7.81 8.93
N LEU A 8 0.08 7.92 9.44
CA LEU A 8 1.16 8.65 8.77
C LEU A 8 1.47 8.08 7.39
N ILE A 9 1.56 6.76 7.26
CA ILE A 9 1.84 6.10 5.97
C ILE A 9 0.70 6.31 4.98
N LEU A 10 -0.56 6.26 5.44
CA LEU A 10 -1.73 6.57 4.61
C LEU A 10 -1.70 8.00 4.08
N VAL A 11 -1.34 8.97 4.93
CA VAL A 11 -1.21 10.38 4.54
C VAL A 11 -0.09 10.56 3.52
N ILE A 12 1.09 9.97 3.75
CA ILE A 12 2.23 10.05 2.83
C ILE A 12 1.89 9.40 1.47
N ALA A 13 1.26 8.22 1.48
CA ALA A 13 0.88 7.53 0.26
C ALA A 13 -0.18 8.29 -0.54
N GLY A 14 -1.16 8.89 0.15
CA GLY A 14 -2.16 9.78 -0.47
C GLY A 14 -1.54 11.03 -1.09
N LEU A 15 -0.60 11.68 -0.37
CA LEU A 15 0.14 12.84 -0.87
C LEU A 15 0.99 12.50 -2.10
N LEU A 16 1.72 11.39 -2.07
CA LEU A 16 2.51 10.91 -3.21
C LEU A 16 1.64 10.66 -4.44
N MET A 17 0.51 9.97 -4.27
CA MET A 17 -0.41 9.72 -5.38
C MET A 17 -1.01 11.01 -5.94
N TRP A 18 -1.38 11.95 -5.07
CA TRP A 18 -1.87 13.26 -5.48
C TRP A 18 -0.81 14.05 -6.26
N LEU A 19 0.45 14.00 -5.83
CA LEU A 19 1.57 14.64 -6.51
C LEU A 19 1.77 14.04 -7.90
N ILE A 20 1.79 12.71 -8.03
CA ILE A 20 1.92 12.03 -9.31
C ILE A 20 0.81 12.45 -10.27
N ASN A 21 -0.43 12.51 -9.80
CA ASN A 21 -1.59 12.89 -10.61
C ASN A 21 -1.62 14.39 -10.99
N THR A 22 -1.05 15.25 -10.15
CA THR A 22 -1.02 16.72 -10.35
C THR A 22 0.11 17.17 -11.26
N TYR A 23 1.30 16.59 -11.11
CA TYR A 23 2.50 17.07 -11.78
C TYR A 23 2.82 16.31 -13.08
N ILE A 24 2.24 15.13 -13.28
CA ILE A 24 2.43 14.34 -14.51
C ILE A 24 1.11 14.35 -15.30
N PRO A 25 0.98 15.21 -16.33
CA PRO A 25 -0.18 15.17 -17.21
C PRO A 25 -0.16 13.87 -18.02
N MET A 26 -0.94 12.88 -17.57
CA MET A 26 -1.05 11.57 -18.21
C MET A 26 -2.23 11.52 -19.18
N ALA A 27 -2.05 10.80 -20.28
CA ALA A 27 -3.15 10.44 -21.16
C ALA A 27 -4.23 9.66 -20.39
N ALA A 28 -5.51 9.87 -20.71
CA ALA A 28 -6.65 9.35 -19.95
C ALA A 28 -6.61 7.82 -19.73
N ALA A 29 -6.10 7.06 -20.71
CA ALA A 29 -5.95 5.61 -20.61
C ALA A 29 -4.92 5.19 -19.53
N ILE A 30 -3.80 5.89 -19.43
CA ILE A 30 -2.72 5.58 -18.46
C ILE A 30 -3.15 6.03 -17.06
N LYS A 31 -3.86 7.16 -16.97
CA LYS A 31 -4.42 7.68 -15.70
C LYS A 31 -5.37 6.68 -15.03
N SER A 32 -6.23 6.04 -15.83
CA SER A 32 -7.14 4.99 -15.39
C SER A 32 -6.37 3.80 -14.77
N LEU A 33 -5.37 3.30 -15.51
CA LEU A 33 -4.59 2.14 -15.06
C LEU A 33 -3.81 2.44 -13.78
N LEU A 34 -3.15 3.60 -13.69
CA LEU A 34 -2.41 4.01 -12.50
C LEU A 34 -3.32 4.11 -11.27
N ASN A 35 -4.49 4.73 -11.41
CA ASN A 35 -5.42 4.90 -10.28
C ASN A 35 -5.92 3.55 -9.75
N VAL A 36 -6.24 2.61 -10.65
CA VAL A 36 -6.63 1.24 -10.28
C VAL A 36 -5.47 0.52 -9.57
N VAL A 37 -4.26 0.59 -10.12
CA VAL A 37 -3.09 -0.07 -9.52
C VAL A 37 -2.80 0.48 -8.13
N VAL A 38 -2.76 1.80 -7.96
CA VAL A 38 -2.46 2.40 -6.65
C VAL A 38 -3.59 2.12 -5.65
N PHE A 39 -4.85 2.14 -6.08
CA PHE A 39 -5.97 1.76 -5.22
C PHE A 39 -5.84 0.32 -4.72
N VAL A 40 -5.51 -0.63 -5.60
CA VAL A 40 -5.29 -2.04 -5.22
C VAL A 40 -4.12 -2.19 -4.25
N VAL A 41 -2.99 -1.50 -4.52
CA VAL A 41 -1.82 -1.52 -3.62
C VAL A 41 -2.17 -0.97 -2.24
N LEU A 42 -2.88 0.16 -2.17
CA LEU A 42 -3.34 0.75 -0.91
C LEU A 42 -4.32 -0.17 -0.18
N LEU A 43 -5.26 -0.80 -0.89
CA LEU A 43 -6.22 -1.73 -0.30
C LEU A 43 -5.53 -2.93 0.35
N ILE A 44 -4.59 -3.56 -0.37
CA ILE A 44 -3.80 -4.69 0.13
C ILE A 44 -2.94 -4.25 1.33
N TRP A 45 -2.28 -3.10 1.23
CA TRP A 45 -1.43 -2.59 2.30
C TRP A 45 -2.23 -2.30 3.57
N VAL A 46 -3.42 -1.68 3.46
CA VAL A 46 -4.31 -1.44 4.60
C VAL A 46 -4.73 -2.76 5.24
N LEU A 47 -5.17 -3.73 4.44
CA LEU A 47 -5.58 -5.06 4.92
C LEU A 47 -4.42 -5.80 5.65
N GLN A 48 -3.18 -5.66 5.17
CA GLN A 48 -1.99 -6.21 5.84
C GLN A 48 -1.65 -5.45 7.13
N SER A 49 -1.77 -4.12 7.12
CA SER A 49 -1.50 -3.28 8.30
C SER A 49 -2.48 -3.55 9.45
N LEU A 50 -3.72 -3.92 9.12
CA LEU A 50 -4.74 -4.36 10.07
C LEU A 50 -4.57 -5.82 10.52
N GLY A 51 -3.63 -6.56 9.93
CA GLY A 51 -3.38 -7.96 10.26
C GLY A 51 -4.45 -8.95 9.78
N ILE A 52 -5.36 -8.52 8.89
CA ILE A 52 -6.45 -9.36 8.34
C ILE A 52 -5.90 -10.39 7.36
N ILE A 53 -4.91 -9.97 6.57
CA ILE A 53 -4.07 -10.86 5.77
C ILE A 53 -2.71 -10.87 6.44
N GLY A 54 -2.34 -12.01 7.03
CA GLY A 54 -1.04 -12.20 7.65
C GLY A 54 0.05 -11.80 6.66
N GLY A 55 0.97 -10.94 7.09
CA GLY A 55 2.20 -10.72 6.33
C GLY A 55 2.89 -12.07 6.11
N VAL A 56 3.65 -12.20 5.02
CA VAL A 56 4.55 -13.35 4.80
C VAL A 56 5.67 -13.28 5.84
N ALA A 57 5.31 -13.43 7.11
CA ALA A 57 6.17 -13.37 8.26
C ALA A 57 6.73 -14.78 8.44
N GLY A 58 7.89 -14.99 7.81
CA GLY A 58 8.85 -16.05 8.10
C GLY A 58 8.25 -17.35 8.61
N ILE A 59 8.07 -18.31 7.71
CA ILE A 59 7.90 -19.73 8.05
C ILE A 59 8.98 -20.07 9.09
N ARG A 60 8.56 -20.20 10.35
CA ARG A 60 9.41 -20.66 11.44
C ARG A 60 9.57 -22.16 11.26
N ILE A 61 10.64 -22.56 10.58
CA ILE A 61 11.02 -23.97 10.47
C ILE A 61 11.43 -24.43 11.88
N PRO A 62 10.77 -25.45 12.46
CA PRO A 62 11.15 -25.98 13.78
C PRO A 62 12.57 -26.58 13.70
N PRO A 63 13.42 -26.40 14.72
CA PRO A 63 14.70 -27.11 14.78
C PRO A 63 14.42 -28.60 14.95
N LEU A 64 14.87 -29.40 13.98
CA LEU A 64 14.90 -30.86 14.07
C LEU A 64 15.93 -31.24 15.14
N LYS A 65 15.49 -32.04 16.12
CA LYS A 65 16.26 -32.53 17.25
C LYS A 65 17.04 -33.79 16.89
#